data_AF-A0A9D4UUB2-F1
#
_entry.id   AF-A0A9D4UUB2-F1
#
_cell.length_a   1.000
_cell.length_b   1.000
_cell.length_c   1.000
_cell.angle_alpha   90.00
_cell.angle_beta   90.00
_cell.angle_gamma   90.00
#
_symmetry.space_group_name_H-M   'P 1'
#
loop_
_entity.id
_entity.type
_entity.pdbx_description
1 polymer ?
#
loop_
_entity_poly.entity_id
_entity_poly.type
_entity_poly.pdbx_seq_one_letter_code
_entity_poly.pdbx_strand_id
1 'polypeptide(L)'
;MLTMTVSLAYFVYDFFCCLFDTTIDYSNVVHHTVSISSLAYSVFDNKCGTEIVMCLWLSELSNPFMHARELLKELGLKDTILALANDICFALVFGFARVVLGPYLVYLTVFADNPIMVKVGALGIQFVSIFWFYKIARMAVYKLSGGKKPPKKKL
;
A
#
# COMPACT_ATOMS: atom_id res chain seq x y z
N MET A 1 -8.40 8.18 -18.89
CA MET A 1 -9.66 7.94 -18.14
C MET A 1 -10.00 6.46 -18.01
N LEU A 2 -10.03 5.67 -19.09
CA LEU A 2 -10.36 4.23 -19.02
C LEU A 2 -9.60 3.46 -17.92
N THR A 3 -8.27 3.61 -17.85
CA THR A 3 -7.43 2.97 -16.81
C THR A 3 -7.93 3.27 -15.40
N MET A 4 -8.21 4.53 -15.09
CA MET A 4 -8.68 4.93 -13.76
C MET A 4 -10.09 4.42 -13.48
N THR A 5 -10.98 4.37 -14.49
CA THR A 5 -12.32 3.81 -14.33
C THR A 5 -12.27 2.32 -14.01
N VAL A 6 -11.40 1.57 -14.71
CA VAL A 6 -11.18 0.13 -14.43
C VAL A 6 -10.56 -0.05 -13.04
N SER A 7 -9.56 0.76 -12.68
CA SER A 7 -8.97 0.74 -11.34
C SER A 7 -9.99 1.07 -10.25
N LEU A 8 -10.88 2.04 -10.47
CA LEU A 8 -11.95 2.36 -9.53
C LEU A 8 -12.88 1.16 -9.30
N ALA A 9 -13.33 0.50 -10.37
CA ALA A 9 -14.15 -0.69 -10.26
C ALA A 9 -13.43 -1.82 -9.49
N TYR A 10 -12.14 -2.03 -9.78
CA TYR A 10 -11.31 -2.99 -9.07
C TYR A 10 -11.18 -2.66 -7.57
N PHE A 11 -10.88 -1.41 -7.21
CA PHE A 11 -10.74 -1.00 -5.80
C PHE A 11 -12.05 -1.10 -5.03
N VAL A 12 -13.19 -0.83 -5.67
CA VAL A 12 -14.53 -1.02 -5.07
C VAL A 12 -14.79 -2.50 -4.83
N TYR A 13 -14.52 -3.36 -5.82
CA TYR A 13 -14.64 -4.81 -5.66
C TYR A 13 -13.77 -5.32 -4.52
N ASP A 14 -12.50 -4.94 -4.50
CA ASP A 14 -11.52 -5.39 -3.50
C ASP A 14 -11.90 -4.93 -2.08
N PHE A 15 -12.43 -3.71 -1.94
CA PHE A 15 -12.95 -3.21 -0.67
C PHE A 15 -14.04 -4.11 -0.10
N PHE A 16 -15.02 -4.52 -0.91
CA PHE A 16 -16.08 -5.41 -0.45
C PHE A 16 -15.53 -6.81 -0.11
N CYS A 17 -14.60 -7.34 -0.91
CA CYS A 17 -13.94 -8.61 -0.58
C CYS A 17 -13.26 -8.56 0.80
N CYS A 18 -12.58 -7.46 1.12
CA CYS A 18 -11.92 -7.28 2.41
C CYS A 18 -12.90 -7.20 3.61
N LEU A 19 -14.16 -6.81 3.39
CA LEU A 19 -15.18 -6.79 4.45
C LEU A 19 -15.74 -8.18 4.78
N PHE A 20 -15.53 -9.17 3.90
CA PHE A 20 -15.94 -10.56 4.15
C PHE A 20 -14.87 -11.38 4.87
N ASP A 21 -13.69 -10.81 5.14
CA ASP A 21 -12.67 -11.49 5.92
C ASP A 21 -13.10 -11.66 7.39
N THR A 22 -12.59 -12.70 8.04
CA THR A 22 -12.89 -13.05 9.43
C THR A 22 -12.50 -11.94 10.42
N THR A 23 -11.54 -11.10 10.05
CA THR A 23 -11.11 -9.95 10.84
C THR A 23 -10.99 -8.71 9.96
N ILE A 24 -11.60 -7.61 10.39
CA ILE A 24 -11.52 -6.34 9.68
C ILE A 24 -10.19 -5.65 9.99
N ASP A 25 -9.33 -5.46 8.98
CA ASP A 25 -8.18 -4.57 9.07
C ASP A 25 -8.60 -3.12 8.79
N TYR A 26 -8.74 -2.31 9.84
CA TYR A 26 -9.08 -0.89 9.73
C TYR A 26 -8.08 -0.08 8.89
N SER A 27 -6.80 -0.45 8.87
CA SER A 27 -5.83 0.24 8.02
C SER A 27 -6.11 0.00 6.55
N ASN A 28 -6.62 -1.19 6.19
CA ASN A 28 -7.05 -1.48 4.84
C ASN A 28 -8.36 -0.77 4.47
N VAL A 29 -9.32 -0.71 5.40
CA VAL A 29 -10.56 0.07 5.21
C VAL A 29 -10.25 1.53 4.92
N VAL A 30 -9.35 2.15 5.69
CA VAL A 30 -8.92 3.54 5.46
C VAL A 30 -8.22 3.67 4.11
N HIS A 31 -7.30 2.75 3.78
CA HIS A 31 -6.63 2.73 2.47
C HIS A 31 -7.62 2.73 1.31
N HIS A 32 -8.55 1.78 1.28
CA HIS A 32 -9.54 1.67 0.22
C HIS A 32 -10.46 2.88 0.17
N THR A 33 -10.91 3.39 1.32
CA THR A 33 -11.80 4.57 1.37
C THR A 33 -11.13 5.79 0.74
N VAL A 34 -9.87 6.06 1.10
CA VAL A 34 -9.10 7.18 0.55
C VAL A 34 -8.79 6.97 -0.94
N SER A 35 -8.39 5.76 -1.34
CA SER A 35 -8.11 5.40 -2.74
C SER A 35 -9.35 5.55 -3.62
N ILE A 36 -10.48 4.95 -3.24
CA ILE A 36 -11.75 5.00 -3.97
C ILE A 36 -12.23 6.43 -4.10
N SER A 37 -12.18 7.22 -3.03
CA SER A 37 -12.65 8.60 -3.04
C SER A 37 -11.80 9.49 -3.96
N SER A 38 -10.47 9.30 -3.96
CA SER A 38 -9.55 10.04 -4.83
C SER A 38 -9.70 9.63 -6.30
N LEU A 39 -9.85 8.33 -6.57
CA LEU A 39 -10.11 7.78 -7.90
C LEU A 39 -11.46 8.25 -8.46
N ALA A 40 -12.52 8.13 -7.67
CA ALA A 40 -13.87 8.54 -8.06
C ALA A 40 -13.90 10.04 -8.39
N TYR A 41 -13.35 10.88 -7.51
CA TYR A 41 -13.25 12.32 -7.75
C TYR A 41 -12.55 12.62 -9.09
N SER A 42 -11.41 12.00 -9.32
CA SER A 42 -10.60 12.24 -10.52
C SER A 42 -11.27 11.71 -11.79
N VAL A 43 -12.03 10.61 -11.70
CA VAL A 43 -12.84 10.05 -12.81
C VAL A 43 -14.01 10.97 -13.16
N PHE A 44 -14.77 11.44 -12.17
CA PHE A 44 -15.96 12.28 -12.41
C PHE A 44 -15.59 13.71 -12.83
N ASP A 45 -14.54 14.29 -12.24
CA ASP A 45 -14.10 15.66 -12.55
C ASP A 45 -13.17 15.72 -13.79
N ASN A 46 -12.73 14.56 -14.30
CA ASN A 46 -11.80 14.43 -15.42
C ASN A 46 -10.48 15.20 -15.21
N LYS A 47 -9.94 15.19 -13.98
CA LYS A 47 -8.68 15.86 -13.60
C LYS A 47 -7.73 14.92 -12.87
N CYS A 48 -6.49 15.37 -12.68
CA CYS A 48 -5.46 14.70 -11.87
C CYS A 48 -5.11 13.27 -12.31
N GLY A 49 -5.29 12.96 -13.60
CA GLY A 49 -5.08 11.61 -14.11
C GLY A 49 -3.63 11.14 -13.95
N THR A 50 -2.66 12.03 -14.17
CA THR A 50 -1.23 11.72 -14.02
C THR A 50 -0.88 11.38 -12.58
N GLU A 51 -1.32 12.20 -11.63
CA GLU A 51 -1.08 12.02 -10.20
C GLU A 51 -1.68 10.71 -9.70
N ILE A 52 -2.94 10.42 -10.07
CA ILE A 52 -3.63 9.20 -9.64
C ILE A 52 -3.01 7.95 -10.29
N VAL A 53 -2.69 7.98 -11.58
CA VAL A 53 -2.05 6.84 -12.25
C VAL A 53 -0.65 6.58 -11.70
N MET A 54 0.13 7.62 -11.42
CA MET A 54 1.44 7.47 -10.76
C MET A 54 1.30 6.92 -9.34
N CYS A 55 0.30 7.37 -8.59
CA CYS A 55 0.00 6.86 -7.24
C CYS A 55 -0.39 5.37 -7.29
N LEU A 56 -1.25 4.99 -8.23
CA LEU A 56 -1.61 3.59 -8.48
C LEU A 56 -0.38 2.76 -8.83
N TRP A 57 0.43 3.21 -9.79
CA TRP A 57 1.61 2.48 -10.21
C TRP A 57 2.58 2.23 -9.05
N LEU A 58 2.94 3.27 -8.29
CA LEU A 58 3.81 3.13 -7.12
C LEU A 58 3.20 2.22 -6.04
N SER A 59 1.88 2.26 -5.87
CA SER A 59 1.21 1.41 -4.89
C SER A 59 1.22 -0.05 -5.34
N GLU A 60 0.87 -0.32 -6.59
CA GLU A 60 0.72 -1.67 -7.12
C GLU A 60 2.06 -2.41 -7.32
N LEU A 61 3.20 -1.69 -7.43
CA LEU A 61 4.52 -2.31 -7.61
C LEU A 61 4.86 -3.38 -6.56
N SER A 62 4.42 -3.18 -5.31
CA SER A 62 4.69 -4.13 -4.22
C SER A 62 3.70 -5.30 -4.14
N ASN A 63 2.54 -5.19 -4.80
CA ASN A 63 1.42 -6.11 -4.63
C ASN A 63 1.69 -7.55 -5.11
N PRO A 64 2.44 -7.80 -6.20
CA PRO A 64 2.82 -9.16 -6.59
C PRO A 64 3.56 -9.91 -5.47
N PHE A 65 4.47 -9.25 -4.75
CA PHE A 65 5.22 -9.85 -3.65
C PHE A 65 4.35 -10.05 -2.40
N MET A 66 3.38 -9.15 -2.17
CA MET A 66 2.38 -9.31 -1.10
C MET A 66 1.51 -10.54 -1.35
N HIS A 67 0.97 -10.71 -2.57
CA HIS A 67 0.17 -11.89 -2.91
C HIS A 67 1.02 -13.17 -2.91
N ALA A 68 2.25 -13.14 -3.42
CA ALA A 68 3.17 -14.26 -3.34
C ALA A 68 3.46 -14.67 -1.89
N ARG A 69 3.57 -13.69 -0.98
CA ARG A 69 3.76 -13.93 0.45
C ARG A 69 2.58 -14.67 1.08
N GLU A 70 1.36 -14.24 0.81
CA GLU A 70 0.17 -14.92 1.32
C GLU A 70 0.03 -16.33 0.70
N LEU A 71 0.26 -16.48 -0.60
CA LEU A 71 0.25 -17.79 -1.26
C LEU A 71 1.27 -18.77 -0.65
N LEU A 72 2.51 -18.32 -0.39
CA LEU A 72 3.53 -19.16 0.25
C LEU A 72 3.13 -19.58 1.68
N LYS A 73 2.34 -18.77 2.40
CA LYS A 73 1.81 -19.16 3.71
C LYS A 73 0.73 -20.24 3.58
N GLU A 74 -0.19 -20.08 2.65
CA GLU A 74 -1.27 -21.05 2.38
C GLU A 74 -0.70 -22.42 1.96
N LEU A 75 0.41 -22.41 1.21
CA LEU A 75 1.12 -23.64 0.81
C LEU A 75 1.98 -24.26 1.95
N GLY A 76 1.99 -23.66 3.15
CA GLY A 76 2.81 -24.14 4.27
C GLY A 76 4.31 -23.86 4.12
N LEU A 77 4.72 -23.02 3.16
CA LEU A 77 6.13 -22.73 2.82
C LEU A 77 6.68 -21.48 3.53
N LYS A 78 6.01 -20.99 4.57
CA LYS A 78 6.32 -19.72 5.26
C LYS A 78 7.73 -19.62 5.87
N ASP A 79 8.33 -20.76 6.20
CA ASP A 79 9.64 -20.86 6.88
C ASP A 79 10.78 -21.23 5.91
N THR A 80 10.51 -21.20 4.61
CA THR A 80 11.50 -21.51 3.57
C THR A 80 12.37 -20.29 3.20
N ILE A 81 13.52 -20.56 2.57
CA ILE A 81 14.39 -19.52 1.99
C ILE A 81 13.62 -18.71 0.93
N LEU A 82 12.73 -19.35 0.16
CA LEU A 82 11.89 -18.67 -0.83
C LEU A 82 10.96 -17.65 -0.18
N ALA A 83 10.30 -18.01 0.93
CA ALA A 83 9.44 -17.09 1.68
C ALA A 83 10.24 -15.93 2.29
N LEU A 84 11.44 -16.19 2.80
CA LEU A 84 12.34 -15.14 3.30
C LEU A 84 12.77 -14.19 2.17
N ALA A 85 13.17 -14.73 1.01
CA ALA A 85 13.56 -13.92 -0.14
C ALA A 85 12.39 -13.04 -0.63
N ASN A 86 11.19 -13.61 -0.72
CA ASN A 86 10.00 -12.85 -1.09
C ASN A 86 9.66 -11.75 -0.07
N ASP A 87 9.78 -12.01 1.23
CA ASP A 87 9.57 -10.99 2.27
C ASP A 87 10.58 -9.83 2.16
N ILE A 88 11.84 -10.13 1.84
CA ILE A 88 12.88 -9.11 1.61
C ILE A 88 12.54 -8.31 0.35
N CYS A 89 12.21 -8.96 -0.77
CA CYS A 89 11.80 -8.29 -2.00
C CYS A 89 10.58 -7.38 -1.77
N PHE A 90 9.56 -7.88 -1.07
CA PHE A 90 8.40 -7.10 -0.69
C PHE A 90 8.79 -5.85 0.10
N ALA A 91 9.63 -5.99 1.14
CA ALA A 91 10.07 -4.87 1.96
C ALA A 91 10.86 -3.83 1.16
N LEU A 92 11.75 -4.27 0.26
CA LEU A 92 12.56 -3.39 -0.57
C LEU A 92 11.72 -2.64 -1.60
N VAL A 93 10.85 -3.34 -2.34
CA VAL A 93 9.98 -2.74 -3.36
C VAL A 93 8.97 -1.79 -2.71
N PHE A 94 8.35 -2.19 -1.61
CA PHE A 94 7.43 -1.33 -0.86
C PHE A 94 8.16 -0.08 -0.34
N GLY A 95 9.33 -0.25 0.28
CA GLY A 95 10.13 0.85 0.81
C GLY A 95 10.55 1.83 -0.28
N PHE A 96 11.09 1.33 -1.40
CA PHE A 96 11.50 2.17 -2.50
C PHE A 96 10.31 2.90 -3.15
N ALA A 97 9.26 2.18 -3.53
CA ALA A 97 8.13 2.78 -4.23
C ALA A 97 7.33 3.75 -3.34
N ARG A 98 7.06 3.39 -2.09
CA ARG A 98 6.10 4.14 -1.25
C ARG A 98 6.75 5.02 -0.17
N VAL A 99 8.00 4.76 0.20
CA VAL A 99 8.71 5.56 1.24
C VAL A 99 9.76 6.47 0.62
N VAL A 100 10.38 6.08 -0.50
CA VAL A 100 11.33 6.94 -1.21
C VAL A 100 10.63 7.76 -2.30
N LEU A 101 9.96 7.10 -3.25
CA LEU A 101 9.29 7.80 -4.36
C LEU A 101 7.93 8.41 -3.96
N GLY A 102 7.19 7.75 -3.07
CA GLY A 102 5.88 8.20 -2.59
C GLY A 102 5.86 9.65 -2.09
N PRO A 103 6.72 10.05 -1.14
CA PRO A 103 6.76 11.43 -0.65
C PRO A 103 7.07 12.46 -1.73
N TYR A 104 7.88 12.11 -2.72
CA TYR A 104 8.16 12.99 -3.86
C TYR A 104 6.91 13.21 -4.72
N LEU A 105 6.16 12.14 -5.03
CA LEU A 105 4.88 12.26 -5.74
C LEU A 105 3.87 13.08 -4.93
N VAL A 106 3.79 12.88 -3.62
CA VAL A 106 2.92 13.65 -2.72
C VAL A 106 3.30 15.12 -2.74
N TYR A 107 4.59 15.44 -2.69
CA TYR A 107 5.09 16.81 -2.82
C TYR A 107 4.60 17.45 -4.12
N LEU A 108 4.82 16.80 -5.27
CA LEU A 108 4.35 17.30 -6.56
C LEU A 108 2.82 17.49 -6.58
N THR A 109 2.08 16.53 -6.02
CA THR A 109 0.61 16.55 -6.01
C THR A 109 0.06 17.68 -5.13
N VAL A 110 0.67 17.92 -3.96
CA VAL A 110 0.21 18.92 -2.98
C VAL A 110 0.55 20.34 -3.41
N PHE A 111 1.72 20.55 -4.02
CA PHE A 111 2.18 21.88 -4.42
C PHE A 111 1.73 22.29 -5.83
N ALA A 112 1.26 21.35 -6.65
CA ALA A 112 0.55 21.67 -7.88
C ALA A 112 -0.84 22.29 -7.62
N ASP A 113 -1.43 22.87 -8.66
CA ASP A 113 -2.80 23.39 -8.66
C ASP A 113 -3.84 22.26 -8.78
N ASN A 114 -3.74 21.30 -7.85
CA ASN A 114 -4.65 20.17 -7.76
C ASN A 114 -5.81 20.45 -6.81
N PRO A 115 -6.99 19.83 -7.02
CA PRO A 115 -8.11 19.95 -6.10
C PRO A 115 -7.78 19.41 -4.71
N ILE A 116 -8.35 20.03 -3.68
CA ILE A 116 -8.12 19.69 -2.27
C ILE A 116 -8.34 18.19 -2.01
N MET A 117 -9.35 17.60 -2.65
CA MET A 117 -9.67 16.18 -2.52
C MET A 117 -8.48 15.28 -2.89
N VAL A 118 -7.78 15.58 -3.98
CA VAL A 118 -6.62 14.81 -4.46
C VAL A 118 -5.42 15.01 -3.54
N LYS A 119 -5.24 16.22 -2.99
CA LYS A 119 -4.16 16.52 -2.02
C LYS A 119 -4.35 15.74 -0.72
N VAL A 120 -5.57 15.75 -0.17
CA VAL A 120 -5.93 14.97 1.03
C VAL A 120 -5.77 13.48 0.75
N GLY A 121 -6.19 13.02 -0.43
CA GLY A 121 -5.97 11.66 -0.91
C GLY A 121 -4.50 11.23 -0.88
N ALA A 122 -3.64 12.02 -1.51
CA ALA A 122 -2.20 11.76 -1.56
C ALA A 122 -1.56 11.67 -0.16
N LEU A 123 -1.89 12.62 0.73
CA LEU A 123 -1.41 12.61 2.11
C LEU A 123 -1.93 11.40 2.90
N GLY A 124 -3.21 11.04 2.72
CA GLY A 124 -3.82 9.89 3.38
C GLY A 124 -3.17 8.56 2.96
N ILE A 125 -2.94 8.35 1.66
CA ILE A 125 -2.27 7.16 1.15
C ILE A 125 -0.81 7.09 1.62
N GLN A 126 -0.11 8.22 1.67
CA GLN A 126 1.26 8.27 2.19
C GLN A 126 1.33 7.91 3.67
N PHE A 127 0.37 8.40 4.47
CA PHE A 127 0.28 8.08 5.88
C PHE A 127 0.09 6.57 6.13
N VAL A 128 -0.88 5.95 5.44
CA VAL A 128 -1.10 4.50 5.56
C VAL A 128 0.12 3.71 5.08
N SER A 129 0.78 4.18 4.02
CA SER A 129 2.00 3.55 3.50
C SER A 129 3.14 3.55 4.52
N ILE A 130 3.38 4.67 5.21
CA ILE A 130 4.39 4.75 6.28
C ILE A 130 4.04 3.79 7.44
N PHE A 131 2.77 3.73 7.82
CA PHE A 131 2.30 2.82 8.86
C PHE A 131 2.54 1.34 8.50
N TRP A 132 2.23 0.94 7.27
CA TRP A 132 2.52 -0.42 6.79
C TRP A 132 4.01 -0.68 6.69
N PHE A 133 4.82 0.28 6.23
CA PHE A 133 6.26 0.11 6.19
C PHE A 133 6.85 -0.16 7.57
N TYR A 134 6.37 0.53 8.61
CA TYR A 134 6.77 0.25 9.98
C TYR A 134 6.48 -1.20 10.40
N LYS A 135 5.30 -1.74 10.06
CA LYS A 135 4.97 -3.16 10.32
C LYS A 135 5.90 -4.10 9.56
N ILE A 136 6.17 -3.81 8.28
CA ILE A 136 7.01 -4.63 7.41
C ILE A 136 8.45 -4.65 7.92
N ALA A 137 9.04 -3.48 8.20
CA ALA A 137 10.40 -3.34 8.71
C ALA A 137 10.58 -4.11 10.03
N ARG A 138 9.61 -4.01 10.95
CA ARG A 138 9.63 -4.78 12.20
C ARG A 138 9.61 -6.29 11.97
N MET A 139 8.83 -6.75 11.00
CA MET A 139 8.75 -8.17 10.66
C MET A 139 10.05 -8.67 10.03
N ALA A 140 10.63 -7.90 9.10
CA ALA A 140 11.90 -8.22 8.47
C ALA A 140 13.03 -8.32 9.52
N VAL A 141 13.14 -7.33 10.41
CA VAL A 141 14.13 -7.34 11.51
C VAL A 141 13.94 -8.55 12.43
N TYR A 142 12.70 -8.90 12.77
CA TYR A 142 12.40 -10.07 13.61
C TYR A 142 12.85 -11.39 12.95
N LYS A 143 12.56 -11.56 11.65
CA LYS A 143 12.97 -12.76 10.89
C LYS A 143 14.49 -12.85 10.75
N LEU A 144 15.16 -11.73 10.46
CA LEU A 144 16.63 -11.68 10.35
C LEU A 144 17.34 -11.92 11.69
N SER A 145 16.70 -11.57 12.81
CA SER A 145 17.25 -11.78 14.16
C SER A 145 17.03 -13.20 14.71
N GLY A 146 16.56 -14.14 13.87
CA GLY A 146 16.26 -15.52 14.29
C GLY A 146 15.10 -15.62 15.29
N GLY A 147 14.13 -14.69 15.23
CA GLY A 147 12.95 -14.71 16.10
C GLY A 147 13.19 -14.21 17.53
N LYS A 148 14.35 -13.64 17.84
CA LYS A 148 14.57 -12.95 19.12
C LYS A 148 13.79 -11.63 19.13
N LYS A 149 12.78 -11.49 20.00
CA LYS A 149 12.05 -10.23 20.17
C LYS A 149 13.05 -9.11 20.51
N PRO A 150 13.01 -7.94 19.83
CA PRO A 150 13.80 -6.81 20.26
C PRO A 150 13.41 -6.44 21.71
N PRO A 151 14.37 -6.06 22.56
CA PRO A 151 14.07 -5.71 23.94
C PRO A 151 13.01 -4.60 23.94
N LYS A 152 11.92 -4.80 24.70
CA LYS A 152 10.93 -3.74 24.94
C LYS A 152 11.71 -2.55 25.51
N LYS A 153 11.83 -1.45 24.76
CA LYS A 153 12.22 -0.17 25.35
C LYS A 153 11.16 0.14 26.41
N LYS A 154 11.56 0.12 27.68
CA LYS A 154 10.77 0.68 28.77
C LYS A 154 10.67 2.18 28.47
N LEU A 155 9.46 2.62 28.13
CA LEU A 155 9.06 4.02 28.29
C LEU A 155 8.88 4.29 29.79
#